data_AF-A0A933E4S9-F1
#
_entry.id   AF-A0A933E4S9-F1
#
_cell.length_a   1.000
_cell.length_b   1.000
_cell.length_c   1.000
_cell.angle_alpha   90.00
_cell.angle_beta   90.00
_cell.angle_gamma   90.00
#
_symmetry.space_group_name_H-M   'P 1'
#
loop_
_entity.id
_entity.type
_entity.pdbx_description
1 polymer ?
#
loop_
_entity_poly.entity_id
_entity_poly.type
_entity_poly.pdbx_seq_one_letter_code
_entity_poly.pdbx_strand_id
1 'polypeptide(L)' 'LLKDDVLQRAWVLRKLLTPMNTVDAMEFLLDKIQPTKTNKEFLDSMNQ' A
#
# COMPACT_ATOMS: atom_id res chain seq x y z
N LEU A 1 17.07 5.09 6.74
CA LEU A 1 15.90 5.96 6.49
C LEU A 1 14.61 5.16 6.25
N LEU A 2 14.63 3.94 5.71
CA LEU A 2 13.57 2.94 5.91
C LEU A 2 14.25 1.56 6.00
N LYS A 3 13.57 0.56 6.57
CA LYS A 3 14.06 -0.82 6.54
C LYS A 3 13.76 -1.46 5.17
N ASP A 4 14.58 -2.42 4.76
CA ASP A 4 14.50 -3.05 3.44
C ASP A 4 13.15 -3.74 3.18
N ASP A 5 12.53 -4.30 4.22
CA ASP A 5 11.20 -4.91 4.17
C ASP A 5 10.10 -3.91 3.81
N VAL A 6 10.15 -2.71 4.40
CA VAL A 6 9.23 -1.61 4.08
C VAL A 6 9.44 -1.14 2.65
N LEU A 7 10.70 -1.07 2.21
CA LEU A 7 11.06 -0.64 0.86
C LEU A 7 10.50 -1.60 -0.20
N GLN A 8 10.66 -2.91 0.03
CA GLN A 8 10.15 -3.95 -0.87
C GLN A 8 8.62 -3.91 -0.97
N ARG A 9 7.92 -3.74 0.16
CA ARG A 9 6.45 -3.64 0.18
C ARG A 9 5.94 -2.38 -0.51
N ALA A 10 6.59 -1.24 -0.29
CA ALA A 10 6.28 0.00 -1.00
C ALA A 10 6.49 -0.13 -2.52
N TRP A 11 7.51 -0.88 -2.95
CA TRP A 11 7.75 -1.14 -4.37
C TRP A 11 6.65 -2.02 -4.99
N VAL A 12 6.18 -3.06 -4.28
CA VAL A 12 5.06 -3.89 -4.72
C VAL A 12 3.77 -3.07 -4.81
N LEU A 13 3.47 -2.26 -3.79
CA LEU A 13 2.33 -1.34 -3.81
C LEU A 13 2.39 -0.40 -5.02
N ARG A 14 3.55 0.19 -5.29
CA ARG A 14 3.73 1.06 -6.46
C ARG A 14 3.44 0.33 -7.77
N LYS A 15 3.92 -0.90 -7.92
CA LYS A 15 3.64 -1.69 -9.13
C LYS A 15 2.16 -2.03 -9.29
N LEU A 16 1.45 -2.29 -8.20
CA LEU A 16 0.01 -2.51 -8.21
C LEU A 16 -0.77 -1.26 -8.65
N LEU A 17 -0.34 -0.08 -8.21
CA LEU A 17 -1.00 1.19 -8.53
C LEU A 17 -0.63 1.75 -9.91
N THR A 18 0.53 1.37 -10.47
CA THR A 18 1.02 1.89 -11.76
C THR A 18 0.06 1.71 -12.95
N PRO A 19 -0.64 0.57 -13.12
CA PRO A 19 -1.62 0.42 -14.20
C PRO A 19 -2.99 1.06 -13.91
N MET A 20 -3.24 1.52 -12.68
CA MET A 20 -4.52 2.13 -12.28
C MET A 20 -4.56 3.61 -12.67
N ASN A 21 -5.76 4.12 -12.92
CA ASN A 21 -5.93 5.57 -13.05
C ASN A 21 -5.77 6.25 -11.67
N THR A 22 -5.51 7.56 -11.64
CA THR A 22 -5.23 8.27 -10.39
C THR A 22 -6.39 8.24 -9.38
N VAL A 23 -7.64 8.18 -9.86
CA VAL A 23 -8.83 8.16 -9.00
C VAL A 23 -8.98 6.77 -8.36
N ASP A 24 -8.97 5.72 -9.17
CA ASP A 24 -9.06 4.32 -8.74
C ASP A 24 -7.92 3.97 -7.76
N ALA A 25 -6.69 4.46 -8.04
CA ALA A 25 -5.54 4.25 -7.17
C ALA A 25 -5.75 4.88 -5.78
N MET A 26 -6.31 6.09 -5.73
CA MET A 26 -6.59 6.80 -4.47
C MET A 26 -7.75 6.16 -3.71
N GLU A 27 -8.79 5.73 -4.41
CA GLU A 27 -9.91 4.99 -3.81
C GLU A 27 -9.46 3.65 -3.23
N PHE A 28 -8.64 2.89 -3.98
CA PHE A 28 -8.05 1.64 -3.50
C PHE A 28 -7.19 1.86 -2.26
N LEU A 29 -6.34 2.90 -2.26
CA LEU A 29 -5.53 3.23 -1.09
C LEU A 29 -6.39 3.57 0.12
N LEU A 30 -7.45 4.36 -0.06
CA LEU A 30 -8.36 4.74 1.02
C LEU A 30 -9.11 3.53 1.58
N ASP A 31 -9.61 2.63 0.72
CA ASP A 31 -10.29 1.39 1.11
C ASP A 31 -9.40 0.48 1.97
N LYS A 32 -8.08 0.45 1.69
CA LYS A 32 -7.14 -0.37 2.46
C LYS A 32 -6.57 0.31 3.70
N ILE A 33 -6.47 1.64 3.71
CA ILE A 33 -5.98 2.39 4.87
C ILE A 33 -7.07 2.55 5.94
N GLN A 34 -8.32 2.86 5.55
CA GLN A 34 -9.43 3.05 6.49
C GLN A 34 -9.61 1.93 7.53
N PRO A 35 -9.54 0.63 7.18
CA PRO A 35 -9.71 -0.45 8.15
C PRO A 35 -8.48 -0.67 9.05
N THR A 36 -7.34 -0.02 8.77
CA THR A 36 -6.10 -0.19 9.51
C THR A 36 -5.81 1.00 10.43
N LYS A 37 -5.27 0.75 11.62
CA LYS A 37 -4.94 1.82 12.57
C LYS A 37 -3.53 2.35 12.38
N THR A 38 -2.65 1.57 11.75
CA THR A 38 -1.25 1.95 11.52
C THR A 38 -0.77 1.59 10.12
N ASN A 39 0.19 2.36 9.59
CA ASN A 39 0.85 2.04 8.32
C ASN A 39 1.52 0.67 8.32
N LYS A 40 1.92 0.18 9.50
CA LYS A 40 2.48 -1.17 9.64
C LYS A 40 1.41 -2.24 9.37
N GLU A 41 0.23 -2.10 9.97
CA GLU A 41 -0.91 -2.99 9.72
C GLU A 41 -1.35 -2.97 8.25
N PHE A 42 -1.36 -1.81 7.61
CA PHE A 42 -1.62 -1.69 6.17
C PHE A 42 -0.57 -2.43 5.32
N LEU A 43 0.71 -2.21 5.59
CA LEU A 43 1.78 -2.89 4.85
C LEU A 43 1.81 -4.39 5.13
N ASP A 44 1.37 -4.83 6.32
CA ASP A 44 1.22 -6.24 6.69
C ASP A 44 0.00 -6.90 6.02
N SER A 45 -1.11 -6.18 5.84
CA SER A 45 -2.32 -6.71 5.16
C SER A 45 -2.12 -6.92 3.66
N MET A 46 -1.15 -6.27 3.04
CA MET A 46 -0.76 -6.50 1.64
C MET A 46 -0.16 -7.89 1.36
N ASN A 47 0.24 -8.63 2.40
CA ASN A 47 0.85 -9.95 2.30
C ASN A 47 -0.14 -11.12 2.51
N GLN A 48 -1.45 -10.84 2.63
CA GLN A 48 -2.50 -11.87 2.66
C GLN A 48 -3.15 -12.10 1.30
#